data_AF-A0A6G1RDM5-F1
#
_entry.id   AF-A0A6G1RDM5-F1
#
_cell.length_a   1.000
_cell.length_b   1.000
_cell.length_c   1.000
_cell.angle_alpha   90.00
_cell.angle_beta   90.00
_cell.angle_gamma   90.00
#
_symmetry.space_group_name_H-M   'P 1'
#
loop_
_entity.id
_entity.type
_entity.pdbx_description
1 polymer ?
#
loop_
_entity_poly.entity_id
_entity_poly.type
_entity_poly.pdbx_seq_one_letter_code
_entity_poly.pdbx_strand_id
1 'polypeptide(L)'
;GNTINEVALDFWRAGRAREEISMEFLEQRLRLELLEAAENSYARSHLLQENLIDFFVPFLPLEYHHVKLCAQDAFLARGLPYTEATLNEVAGMMVFVPKEEKLFSAQGCKSVSQRISYFLP
;
A
#
# COMPACT_ATOMS: atom_id res chain seq x y z
N GLY A 1 -0.39 11.18 1.35
CA GLY A 1 0.22 9.81 1.28
C GLY A 1 0.13 9.10 2.61
N ASN A 2 0.56 9.79 3.67
CA ASN A 2 0.27 9.39 5.05
C ASN A 2 -1.25 9.27 5.30
N THR A 3 -2.07 10.18 4.74
CA THR A 3 -3.53 10.14 4.87
C THR A 3 -4.16 8.84 4.37
N ILE A 4 -3.66 8.24 3.29
CA ILE A 4 -4.18 6.96 2.79
C ILE A 4 -3.90 5.83 3.78
N ASN A 5 -2.68 5.82 4.35
CA ASN A 5 -2.30 4.82 5.36
C ASN A 5 -3.09 4.99 6.65
N GLU A 6 -3.35 6.22 7.07
CA GLU A 6 -4.17 6.54 8.24
C GLU A 6 -5.62 6.07 8.04
N VAL A 7 -6.23 6.40 6.91
CA VAL A 7 -7.60 5.94 6.59
C VAL A 7 -7.68 4.41 6.58
N ALA A 8 -6.72 3.73 5.95
CA ALA A 8 -6.69 2.27 5.92
C ALA A 8 -6.53 1.67 7.33
N LEU A 9 -5.69 2.28 8.17
CA LEU A 9 -5.49 1.86 9.56
C LEU A 9 -6.75 2.07 10.42
N ASP A 10 -7.44 3.19 10.25
CA ASP A 10 -8.65 3.52 11.00
C ASP A 10 -9.80 2.56 10.66
N PHE A 11 -9.97 2.21 9.38
CA PHE A 11 -10.95 1.21 8.96
C PHE A 11 -10.65 -0.15 9.58
N TRP A 12 -9.37 -0.57 9.54
CA TRP A 12 -8.96 -1.82 10.14
C TRP A 12 -9.19 -1.84 11.66
N ARG A 13 -8.84 -0.75 12.37
CA ARG A 13 -9.07 -0.61 13.82
C ARG A 13 -10.55 -0.62 14.17
N ALA A 14 -11.41 -0.12 13.27
CA ALA A 14 -12.85 -0.19 13.40
C ALA A 14 -13.45 -1.57 13.02
N GLY A 15 -12.61 -2.55 12.66
CA GLY A 15 -13.04 -3.89 12.26
C GLY A 15 -13.76 -3.93 10.91
N ARG A 16 -13.56 -2.90 10.07
CA ARG A 16 -14.18 -2.78 8.75
C ARG A 16 -13.31 -3.40 7.67
N ALA A 17 -13.94 -3.92 6.63
CA ALA A 17 -13.20 -4.48 5.51
C ALA A 17 -12.49 -3.37 4.72
N ARG A 18 -11.34 -3.71 4.15
CA ARG A 18 -10.55 -2.82 3.29
C ARG A 18 -11.36 -2.31 2.10
N GLU A 19 -12.19 -3.17 1.54
CA GLU A 19 -13.03 -2.92 0.35
C GLU A 19 -14.17 -1.94 0.64
N GLU A 20 -14.47 -1.66 1.91
CA GLU A 20 -15.44 -0.63 2.29
C GLU A 20 -14.90 0.80 2.16
N ILE A 21 -13.58 0.97 1.94
CA ILE A 21 -12.97 2.28 1.74
C ILE A 21 -13.40 2.80 0.36
N SER A 22 -14.38 3.70 0.34
CA SER A 22 -14.90 4.28 -0.90
C SER A 22 -13.93 5.30 -1.52
N MET A 23 -13.95 5.39 -2.85
CA MET A 23 -13.15 6.37 -3.59
C MET A 23 -13.54 7.80 -3.22
N GLU A 24 -14.85 8.10 -3.12
CA GLU A 24 -15.36 9.41 -2.73
C GLU A 24 -14.81 9.86 -1.36
N PHE A 25 -14.78 8.96 -0.38
CA PHE A 25 -14.26 9.27 0.94
C PHE A 25 -12.76 9.58 0.91
N LEU A 26 -11.97 8.77 0.19
CA LEU A 26 -10.53 9.02 0.03
C LEU A 26 -10.25 10.31 -0.73
N GLU A 27 -10.98 10.57 -1.82
CA GLU A 27 -10.80 11.76 -2.64
C GLU A 27 -11.05 13.05 -1.84
N GLN A 28 -12.11 13.08 -1.01
CA GLN A 28 -12.37 14.20 -0.10
C GLN A 28 -11.21 14.43 0.87
N ARG A 29 -10.69 13.37 1.50
CA ARG A 29 -9.58 13.47 2.46
C ARG A 29 -8.27 13.89 1.79
N LEU A 30 -8.00 13.38 0.59
CA LEU A 30 -6.82 13.74 -0.20
C LEU A 30 -6.87 15.19 -0.68
N ARG A 31 -8.04 15.67 -1.13
CA ARG A 31 -8.22 17.09 -1.49
C ARG A 31 -7.93 18.01 -0.33
N LEU A 32 -8.39 17.66 0.88
CA LEU A 32 -8.09 18.44 2.08
C LEU A 32 -6.58 18.45 2.41
N GLU A 33 -5.91 17.30 2.42
CA GLU A 33 -4.44 17.20 2.63
C GLU A 33 -3.69 18.08 1.61
N LEU A 34 -4.14 18.08 0.36
CA LEU A 34 -3.53 18.85 -0.73
C LEU A 34 -3.76 20.37 -0.60
N LEU A 35 -4.94 20.80 -0.13
CA LEU A 35 -5.24 22.21 0.13
C LEU A 35 -4.42 22.74 1.32
N GLU A 36 -4.33 21.99 2.41
CA GLU A 36 -3.50 22.36 3.57
C GLU A 36 -2.01 22.41 3.22
N ALA A 37 -1.52 21.46 2.42
CA ALA A 37 -0.13 21.45 1.95
C ALA A 37 0.17 22.62 0.98
N ALA A 38 -0.82 23.11 0.26
CA ALA A 38 -0.70 24.19 -0.71
C ALA A 38 -0.53 25.57 -0.06
N GLU A 39 -1.05 25.80 1.16
CA GLU A 39 -0.73 27.00 1.94
C GLU A 39 0.78 27.14 2.20
N ASN A 40 1.51 26.01 2.21
CA ASN A 40 2.95 25.95 2.40
C ASN A 40 3.76 25.81 1.07
N SER A 41 3.10 25.74 -0.10
CA SER A 41 3.76 25.52 -1.40
C SER A 41 3.01 26.13 -2.59
N TYR A 42 3.54 27.24 -3.11
CA TYR A 42 2.97 28.05 -4.20
C TYR A 42 2.75 27.31 -5.54
N ALA A 43 3.53 26.26 -5.84
CA ALA A 43 3.41 25.52 -7.11
C ALA A 43 2.29 24.46 -7.08
N ARG A 44 1.92 23.96 -5.89
CA ARG A 44 0.85 22.95 -5.74
C ARG A 44 -0.53 23.60 -5.67
N SER A 45 -0.63 24.82 -5.14
CA SER A 45 -1.89 25.56 -5.10
C SER A 45 -2.46 25.82 -6.49
N HIS A 46 -1.64 26.22 -7.47
CA HIS A 46 -2.11 26.58 -8.81
C HIS A 46 -2.69 25.40 -9.60
N LEU A 47 -2.04 24.23 -9.55
CA LEU A 47 -2.53 23.00 -10.23
C LEU A 47 -3.88 22.53 -9.68
N LEU A 48 -4.09 22.73 -8.38
CA LEU A 48 -5.35 22.39 -7.69
C LEU A 48 -6.41 23.47 -7.90
N GLN A 49 -6.03 24.75 -7.91
CA GLN A 49 -6.92 25.89 -8.15
C GLN A 49 -7.44 25.93 -9.59
N GLU A 50 -6.62 25.54 -10.57
CA GLU A 50 -7.03 25.43 -11.97
C GLU A 50 -7.76 24.12 -12.30
N ASN A 51 -7.96 23.25 -11.30
CA ASN A 51 -8.70 21.99 -11.43
C ASN A 51 -8.21 21.10 -12.58
N LEU A 52 -6.88 21.09 -12.81
CA LEU A 52 -6.24 20.35 -13.93
C LEU A 52 -6.16 18.84 -13.69
N ILE A 53 -6.65 18.35 -12.54
CA ILE A 53 -6.69 16.92 -12.20
C ILE A 53 -8.14 16.44 -12.27
N ASP A 54 -8.44 15.60 -13.27
CA ASP A 54 -9.79 15.06 -13.47
C ASP A 54 -10.15 13.98 -12.43
N PHE A 55 -9.19 13.11 -12.08
CA PHE A 55 -9.41 11.98 -11.17
C PHE A 55 -8.20 11.68 -10.30
N PHE A 56 -8.45 11.35 -9.03
CA PHE A 56 -7.45 10.79 -8.12
C PHE A 56 -7.61 9.28 -8.03
N VAL A 57 -6.53 8.54 -8.29
CA VAL A 57 -6.50 7.07 -8.16
C VAL A 57 -5.58 6.70 -6.98
N PRO A 58 -6.13 6.56 -5.76
CA PRO A 58 -5.33 6.24 -4.59
C PRO A 58 -4.93 4.76 -4.56
N PHE A 59 -3.68 4.50 -4.18
CA PHE A 59 -3.16 3.15 -3.96
C PHE A 59 -3.10 2.87 -2.46
N LEU A 60 -3.93 1.93 -1.99
CA LEU A 60 -3.97 1.51 -0.60
C LEU A 60 -2.71 0.69 -0.20
N PRO A 61 -2.25 0.77 1.06
CA PRO A 61 -1.09 0.00 1.52
C PRO A 61 -1.36 -1.51 1.44
N LEU A 62 -0.33 -2.32 1.16
CA LEU A 62 -0.50 -3.77 0.98
C LEU A 62 -0.38 -4.52 2.31
N GLU A 63 -1.38 -5.34 2.61
CA GLU A 63 -1.38 -6.23 3.79
C GLU A 63 -0.57 -7.52 3.57
N TYR A 64 -0.36 -8.28 4.64
CA TYR A 64 0.39 -9.55 4.61
C TYR A 64 -0.09 -10.52 3.52
N HIS A 65 -1.41 -10.68 3.35
CA HIS A 65 -1.96 -11.56 2.31
C HIS A 65 -1.59 -11.10 0.89
N HIS A 66 -1.64 -9.79 0.62
CA HIS A 66 -1.23 -9.24 -0.68
C HIS A 66 0.26 -9.50 -0.99
N VAL A 67 1.12 -9.43 0.03
CA VAL A 67 2.54 -9.77 -0.12
C VAL A 67 2.72 -11.23 -0.50
N LYS A 68 1.92 -12.15 0.05
CA LYS A 68 1.96 -13.57 -0.34
C LYS A 68 1.56 -13.78 -1.79
N LEU A 69 0.53 -13.08 -2.28
CA LEU A 69 0.13 -13.12 -3.69
C LEU A 69 1.26 -12.61 -4.59
N CYS A 70 1.91 -11.51 -4.22
CA CYS A 70 3.09 -11.03 -4.94
C CYS A 70 4.24 -12.04 -4.93
N ALA A 71 4.45 -12.76 -3.82
CA ALA A 71 5.48 -13.79 -3.74
C ALA A 71 5.14 -14.97 -4.65
N GLN A 72 3.88 -15.42 -4.66
CA GLN A 72 3.38 -16.44 -5.56
C GLN A 72 3.63 -16.07 -7.02
N ASP A 73 3.26 -14.86 -7.45
CA ASP A 73 3.51 -14.36 -8.80
C ASP A 73 5.01 -14.34 -9.13
N ALA A 74 5.85 -13.96 -8.16
CA ALA A 74 7.30 -13.92 -8.33
C ALA A 74 7.92 -15.33 -8.48
N PHE A 75 7.41 -16.35 -7.77
CA PHE A 75 7.82 -17.75 -7.97
C PHE A 75 7.40 -18.25 -9.35
N LEU A 76 6.14 -18.01 -9.74
CA LEU A 76 5.59 -18.41 -11.04
C LEU A 76 6.34 -17.77 -12.20
N ALA A 77 6.66 -16.48 -12.11
CA ALA A 77 7.42 -15.75 -13.12
C ALA A 77 8.83 -16.32 -13.36
N ARG A 78 9.38 -17.06 -12.38
CA ARG A 78 10.68 -17.76 -12.49
C ARG A 78 10.55 -19.25 -12.76
N GLY A 79 9.33 -19.78 -12.92
CA GLY A 79 9.10 -21.22 -13.10
C GLY A 79 9.49 -22.05 -11.88
N LEU A 80 9.49 -21.46 -10.69
CA LEU A 80 9.87 -22.12 -9.45
C LEU A 80 8.63 -22.67 -8.73
N PRO A 81 8.70 -23.87 -8.14
CA PRO A 81 7.64 -24.34 -7.26
C PRO A 81 7.61 -23.49 -5.99
N TYR A 82 6.43 -23.33 -5.40
CA TYR A 82 6.26 -22.71 -4.09
C TYR A 82 5.31 -23.54 -3.24
N THR A 83 5.41 -23.36 -1.92
CA THR A 83 4.47 -23.90 -0.94
C THR A 83 3.94 -22.76 -0.07
N GLU A 84 2.85 -22.99 0.65
CA GLU A 84 2.36 -22.03 1.65
C GLU A 84 3.46 -21.63 2.66
N ALA A 85 4.32 -22.56 3.05
CA ALA A 85 5.43 -22.29 3.96
C ALA A 85 6.44 -21.31 3.35
N THR A 86 6.84 -21.52 2.09
CA THR A 86 7.81 -20.62 1.43
C THR A 86 7.20 -19.24 1.18
N LEU A 87 5.90 -19.14 0.88
CA LEU A 87 5.21 -17.84 0.76
C LEU A 87 5.18 -17.09 2.09
N ASN A 88 4.87 -17.78 3.19
CA ASN A 88 4.88 -17.19 4.53
C ASN A 88 6.28 -16.76 4.95
N GLU A 89 7.32 -17.51 4.56
CA GLU A 89 8.72 -17.14 4.83
C GLU A 89 9.10 -15.87 4.07
N VAL A 90 8.80 -15.79 2.77
CA VAL A 90 9.05 -14.59 1.96
C VAL A 90 8.35 -13.37 2.53
N ALA A 91 7.06 -13.51 2.85
CA ALA A 91 6.30 -12.44 3.49
C ALA A 91 6.87 -12.10 4.87
N GLY A 92 7.25 -13.09 5.68
CA GLY A 92 7.81 -12.92 7.02
C GLY A 92 9.16 -12.17 7.04
N MET A 93 9.92 -12.20 5.95
CA MET A 93 11.13 -11.38 5.85
C MET A 93 10.82 -9.88 5.61
N MET A 94 9.60 -9.52 5.19
CA MET A 94 9.20 -8.13 4.93
C MET A 94 9.07 -7.32 6.22
N VAL A 95 9.21 -5.99 6.09
CA VAL A 95 8.97 -5.06 7.20
C VAL A 95 7.51 -4.62 7.17
N PHE A 96 6.79 -4.86 8.26
CA PHE A 96 5.41 -4.44 8.42
C PHE A 96 5.27 -3.29 9.42
N VAL A 97 4.30 -2.41 9.15
CA VAL A 97 3.95 -1.22 9.92
C VAL A 97 2.44 -1.15 10.17
N PRO A 98 1.97 -0.51 11.25
CA PRO A 98 2.76 0.02 12.37
C PRO A 98 3.48 -1.09 13.15
N LYS A 99 4.39 -0.75 14.05
CA LYS A 99 5.23 -1.76 14.73
C LYS A 99 4.39 -2.66 15.66
N GLU A 100 3.30 -2.10 16.16
CA GLU A 100 2.39 -2.69 17.12
C GLU A 100 1.48 -3.72 16.44
N GLU A 101 0.80 -3.34 15.35
CA GLU A 101 -0.14 -4.21 14.63
C GLU A 101 0.50 -5.02 13.49
N LYS A 102 1.65 -4.58 12.95
CA LYS A 102 2.37 -5.21 11.81
C LYS A 102 1.46 -5.56 10.63
N LEU A 103 0.61 -4.62 10.25
CA LEU A 103 -0.47 -4.87 9.29
C LEU A 103 -0.03 -4.67 7.83
N PHE A 104 0.62 -3.55 7.53
CA PHE A 104 0.93 -3.11 6.18
C PHE A 104 2.41 -3.27 5.86
N SER A 105 2.75 -3.79 4.68
CA SER A 105 4.13 -3.82 4.21
C SER A 105 4.63 -2.40 3.96
N ALA A 106 5.73 -2.03 4.64
CA ALA A 106 6.35 -0.72 4.52
C ALA A 106 6.83 -0.40 3.09
N GLN A 107 7.07 -1.43 2.27
CA GLN A 107 7.56 -1.28 0.89
C GLN A 107 6.63 -1.93 -0.14
N GLY A 108 5.40 -2.28 0.25
CA GLY A 108 4.50 -3.07 -0.60
C GLY A 108 5.18 -4.36 -1.06
N CYS A 109 5.17 -4.63 -2.36
CA CYS A 109 5.79 -5.82 -2.96
C CYS A 109 7.17 -5.57 -3.58
N LYS A 110 7.74 -4.37 -3.42
CA LYS A 110 8.93 -3.93 -4.18
C LYS A 110 10.16 -4.84 -4.00
N SER A 111 10.37 -5.38 -2.80
CA SER A 111 11.54 -6.24 -2.50
C SER A 111 11.24 -7.74 -2.54
N VAL A 112 10.02 -8.16 -2.88
CA VAL A 112 9.63 -9.57 -2.91
C VAL A 112 10.48 -10.36 -3.89
N SER A 113 10.66 -9.85 -5.11
CA SER A 113 11.49 -10.50 -6.15
C SER A 113 12.96 -10.68 -5.72
N GLN A 114 13.49 -9.78 -4.90
CA GLN A 114 14.85 -9.93 -4.37
C GLN A 114 14.92 -11.03 -3.31
N ARG A 115 13.87 -11.15 -2.48
CA ARG A 115 13.80 -12.12 -1.38
C ARG A 115 13.64 -13.56 -1.86
N ILE A 116 12.87 -13.79 -2.92
CA ILE A 116 12.75 -15.13 -3.49
C ILE A 116 14.08 -15.66 -4.05
N SER A 117 15.07 -14.80 -4.31
CA SER A 117 16.40 -15.24 -4.75
C SER A 117 17.17 -16.00 -3.68
N TYR A 118 16.80 -15.89 -2.40
CA TYR A 118 17.40 -16.70 -1.33
C TYR A 118 16.93 -18.17 -1.34
N PHE A 119 15.88 -18.48 -2.11
CA PHE A 119 15.33 -19.84 -2.27
C PHE A 119 15.85 -20.53 -3.53
N LEU A 120 16.72 -19.85 -4.29
CA LEU A 120 17.41 -20.43 -5.42
C LEU A 120 18.68 -21.15 -4.93
N PRO A 121 18.99 -22.36 -5.45
CA PRO A 121 20.24 -23.04 -5.18
C PRO A 121 21.47 -22.32 -5.77
#